data_AF-A0A0G4M6L1-F1
#
_entry.id   AF-A0A0G4M6L1-F1
#
_cell.length_a   1.000
_cell.length_b   1.000
_cell.length_c   1.000
_cell.angle_alpha   90.00
_cell.angle_beta   90.00
_cell.angle_gamma   90.00
#
_symmetry.space_group_name_H-M   'P 1'
#
loop_
_entity.id
_entity.type
_entity.pdbx_description
1 polymer ?
#
loop_
_entity_poly.entity_id
_entity_poly.type
_entity_poly.pdbx_seq_one_letter_code
_entity_poly.pdbx_strand_id
1 'polypeptide(L)'
;MEKTPHTSEAMAFPPPSPGAEPKTDLETGDAGLQRTLSSRHLQFIAIGGTIGTGLFLGTADALSSAGPVGSLLAFAFIGAVVFSVMTSLGEMATYIPVAGSFTAYASRFCDHSLGFAMGWTYWFSWSVTFALELCAAGLII
;
A
#
# COMPACT_ATOMS: atom_id res chain seq x y z
N MET A 1 38.90 -35.46 14.03
CA MET A 1 38.60 -34.28 13.19
C MET A 1 37.23 -34.54 12.58
N GLU A 2 36.22 -34.47 13.43
CA GLU A 2 34.87 -34.98 13.18
C GLU A 2 33.95 -33.79 12.95
N LYS A 3 33.22 -33.84 11.84
CA LYS A 3 32.42 -32.76 11.29
C LYS A 3 31.06 -32.79 12.00
N THR A 4 30.78 -31.82 12.86
CA THR A 4 29.47 -31.65 13.49
C THR A 4 28.43 -31.23 12.44
N PRO A 5 27.30 -31.93 12.32
CA PRO A 5 26.23 -31.58 11.39
C PRO A 5 25.39 -30.42 11.96
N HIS A 6 25.06 -29.47 11.10
CA HIS A 6 24.12 -28.40 11.39
C HIS A 6 22.72 -29.00 11.57
N THR A 7 22.31 -29.16 12.83
CA THR A 7 20.91 -29.43 13.20
C THR A 7 20.09 -28.19 12.84
N SER A 8 19.26 -28.36 11.83
CA SER A 8 18.11 -27.51 11.51
C SER A 8 17.09 -27.62 12.65
N GLU A 9 17.30 -26.87 13.73
CA GLU A 9 16.24 -26.61 14.71
C GLU A 9 15.24 -25.65 14.09
N ALA A 10 14.05 -26.19 13.80
CA ALA A 10 12.88 -25.41 13.47
C ALA A 10 12.70 -24.31 14.52
N MET A 11 12.58 -23.06 14.06
CA MET A 11 12.18 -21.92 14.87
C MET A 11 10.71 -22.11 15.29
N ALA A 12 10.49 -23.02 16.23
CA ALA A 12 9.23 -23.17 16.92
C ALA A 12 9.02 -21.93 17.77
N PHE A 13 8.01 -21.14 17.39
CA PHE A 13 7.62 -19.95 18.14
C PHE A 13 7.28 -20.37 19.58
N PRO A 14 7.80 -19.69 20.61
CA PRO A 14 7.50 -20.04 21.99
C PRO A 14 5.99 -19.95 22.23
N PRO A 15 5.39 -20.88 23.00
CA PRO A 15 3.98 -20.79 23.34
C PRO A 15 3.70 -19.44 24.02
N PRO A 16 2.55 -18.81 23.75
CA PRO A 16 2.20 -17.55 24.38
C PRO A 16 2.26 -17.71 25.91
N SER A 17 2.92 -16.75 26.58
CA SER A 17 3.08 -16.75 28.03
C SER A 17 1.73 -16.93 28.72
N PRO A 18 1.60 -17.86 29.70
CA PRO A 18 0.38 -18.00 30.49
C PRO A 18 0.18 -16.71 31.30
N GLY A 19 -0.72 -15.85 30.85
CA GLY A 19 -0.98 -14.54 31.47
C GLY A 19 -0.76 -13.32 30.57
N ALA A 20 -0.43 -13.49 29.29
CA ALA A 20 -0.53 -12.39 28.34
C ALA A 20 -2.02 -12.09 28.08
N GLU A 21 -2.54 -11.06 28.74
CA GLU A 21 -3.86 -10.52 28.40
C GLU A 21 -3.91 -10.25 26.89
N PRO A 22 -4.98 -10.65 26.19
CA PRO A 22 -5.16 -10.26 24.81
C PRO A 22 -5.21 -8.73 24.81
N LYS A 23 -4.15 -8.10 24.31
CA LYS A 23 -4.17 -6.67 23.95
C LYS A 23 -5.30 -6.55 22.94
N THR A 24 -6.45 -6.16 23.46
CA THR A 24 -7.65 -5.98 22.67
C THR A 24 -7.41 -4.66 21.98
N ASP A 25 -6.85 -4.73 20.77
CA ASP A 25 -6.71 -3.58 19.89
C ASP A 25 -8.15 -3.10 19.59
N LEU A 26 -8.66 -2.15 20.38
CA LEU A 26 -10.08 -1.76 20.50
C LEU A 26 -10.75 -1.25 19.20
N GLU A 27 -10.06 -1.24 18.07
CA GLU A 27 -10.56 -0.71 16.80
C GLU A 27 -10.10 -1.51 15.56
N THR A 28 -9.68 -2.78 15.74
CA THR A 28 -9.45 -3.69 14.59
C THR A 28 -10.64 -4.64 14.47
N GLY A 29 -11.36 -4.55 13.34
CA GLY A 29 -12.38 -5.52 12.97
C GLY A 29 -11.78 -6.92 12.83
N ASP A 30 -11.94 -7.68 13.90
CA ASP A 30 -11.90 -9.14 14.07
C ASP A 30 -10.69 -9.97 13.56
N ALA A 31 -10.40 -11.00 14.37
CA ALA A 31 -9.66 -12.22 14.10
C ALA A 31 -8.13 -12.15 13.87
N GLY A 32 -7.35 -12.13 14.96
CA GLY A 32 -6.17 -13.01 15.12
C GLY A 32 -5.06 -12.98 14.05
N LEU A 33 -5.00 -11.95 13.20
CA LEU A 33 -4.03 -11.89 12.12
C LEU A 33 -2.63 -11.66 12.70
N GLN A 34 -1.71 -12.60 12.44
CA GLN A 34 -0.32 -12.42 12.86
C GLN A 34 0.34 -11.33 12.00
N ARG A 35 0.80 -10.26 12.66
CA ARG A 35 1.62 -9.20 12.04
C ARG A 35 3.04 -9.72 11.77
N THR A 36 3.19 -10.62 10.78
CA THR A 36 4.47 -11.26 10.40
C THR A 36 5.17 -10.57 9.21
N LEU A 37 4.53 -9.57 8.60
CA LEU A 37 5.14 -8.82 7.49
C LEU A 37 6.30 -7.96 7.98
N SER A 38 7.51 -8.39 7.65
CA SER A 38 8.73 -7.61 7.84
C SER A 38 8.70 -6.30 7.03
N SER A 39 9.40 -5.28 7.50
CA SER A 39 9.53 -3.97 6.82
C SER A 39 9.96 -4.11 5.36
N ARG A 40 10.82 -5.10 5.04
CA ARG A 40 11.24 -5.39 3.67
C ARG A 40 10.07 -5.83 2.78
N HIS A 41 9.14 -6.65 3.29
CA HIS A 41 7.96 -7.08 2.53
C HIS A 41 7.04 -5.90 2.25
N LEU A 42 6.84 -5.03 3.24
CA LEU A 42 6.03 -3.82 3.07
C LEU A 42 6.62 -2.87 2.01
N GLN A 43 7.95 -2.70 1.99
CA GLN A 43 8.63 -1.91 0.97
C GLN A 43 8.46 -2.52 -0.44
N PHE A 44 8.59 -3.84 -0.58
CA PHE A 44 8.36 -4.50 -1.87
C PHE A 44 6.91 -4.39 -2.34
N ILE A 45 5.93 -4.45 -1.44
CA ILE A 45 4.51 -4.23 -1.77
C ILE A 45 4.31 -2.78 -2.26
N ALA A 46 4.90 -1.80 -1.58
CA ALA A 46 4.81 -0.40 -1.98
C ALA A 46 5.44 -0.13 -3.36
N ILE A 47 6.62 -0.70 -3.62
CA ILE A 47 7.29 -0.57 -4.92
C ILE A 47 6.48 -1.28 -6.02
N GLY A 48 6.00 -2.50 -5.75
CA GLY A 48 5.19 -3.26 -6.72
C GLY A 48 3.85 -2.60 -7.04
N GLY A 49 3.22 -1.95 -6.06
CA GLY A 49 1.98 -1.22 -6.27
C GLY A 49 2.14 0.12 -7.00
N THR A 50 3.34 0.72 -6.99
CA THR A 50 3.60 2.03 -7.60
C THR A 50 4.18 1.94 -9.01
N ILE A 51 5.00 0.92 -9.29
CA ILE A 51 5.54 0.67 -10.63
C ILE A 51 4.58 -0.25 -11.39
N GLY A 52 3.61 0.34 -12.08
CA GLY A 52 2.60 -0.36 -12.87
C GLY A 52 2.63 -0.01 -14.36
N THR A 53 1.67 -0.55 -15.12
CA THR A 53 1.57 -0.31 -16.57
C THR A 53 1.29 1.16 -16.90
N GLY A 54 0.67 1.91 -15.99
CA GLY A 54 0.41 3.35 -16.17
C GLY A 54 1.67 4.17 -16.44
N LEU A 55 2.83 3.78 -15.87
CA LEU A 55 4.10 4.42 -16.21
C LEU A 55 4.50 4.12 -17.67
N PHE A 56 4.30 2.91 -18.15
CA PHE A 56 4.71 2.52 -19.51
C PHE A 56 3.74 3.03 -20.58
N LEU A 57 2.43 2.88 -20.35
CA LEU A 57 1.37 3.29 -21.29
C LEU A 57 1.16 4.81 -21.28
N GLY A 58 1.20 5.44 -20.10
CA GLY A 58 0.95 6.87 -19.95
C GLY A 58 2.16 7.75 -20.29
N THR A 59 3.39 7.29 -20.02
CA THR A 59 4.58 8.13 -20.26
C THR A 59 4.86 8.35 -21.74
N ALA A 60 4.56 7.37 -22.60
CA ALA A 60 4.74 7.53 -24.04
C ALA A 60 3.89 8.68 -24.60
N ASP A 61 2.64 8.77 -24.15
CA ASP A 61 1.70 9.83 -24.54
C ASP A 61 2.02 11.19 -23.90
N ALA A 62 2.42 11.19 -22.63
CA ALA A 62 2.90 12.40 -21.96
C ALA A 62 4.14 12.99 -22.67
N LEU A 63 5.07 12.12 -23.08
CA LEU A 63 6.28 12.51 -23.77
C LEU A 63 6.02 13.03 -25.20
N SER A 64 5.09 12.40 -25.92
CA SER A 64 4.73 12.83 -27.28
C SER A 64 3.99 14.18 -27.29
N SER A 65 3.13 14.41 -26.31
CA SER A 65 2.26 15.59 -26.22
C SER A 65 2.93 16.80 -25.57
N ALA A 66 3.65 16.60 -24.45
CA ALA A 66 4.27 17.69 -23.67
C ALA A 66 5.77 17.87 -23.95
N GLY A 67 6.40 16.93 -24.66
CA GLY A 67 7.84 16.90 -24.88
C GLY A 67 8.64 16.52 -23.61
N PRO A 68 9.99 16.39 -23.73
CA PRO A 68 10.83 15.89 -22.64
C PRO A 68 10.84 16.78 -21.39
N VAL A 69 10.93 18.09 -21.59
CA VAL A 69 10.96 19.06 -20.49
C VAL A 69 9.59 19.20 -19.83
N GLY A 70 8.52 19.22 -20.63
CA GLY A 70 7.15 19.30 -20.13
C GLY A 70 6.78 18.08 -19.29
N SER A 71 7.16 16.88 -19.75
CA SER A 71 6.95 15.64 -19.00
C SER A 71 7.69 15.63 -17.67
N LEU A 72 8.96 16.05 -17.65
CA LEU A 72 9.75 16.12 -16.41
C LEU A 72 9.13 17.08 -15.38
N LEU A 73 8.71 18.27 -15.83
CA LEU A 73 8.06 19.25 -14.96
C LEU A 73 6.72 18.74 -14.43
N ALA A 74 5.93 18.05 -15.26
CA ALA A 74 4.68 17.43 -14.84
C ALA A 74 4.91 16.35 -13.78
N PHE A 75 5.88 15.44 -13.99
CA PHE A 75 6.25 14.41 -13.01
C PHE A 75 6.78 15.01 -11.70
N ALA A 76 7.60 16.05 -11.76
CA ALA A 76 8.11 16.73 -10.58
C ALA A 76 6.98 17.41 -9.79
N PHE A 77 6.04 18.07 -10.48
CA PHE A 77 4.91 18.74 -9.86
C PHE A 77 3.96 17.75 -9.19
N ILE A 78 3.51 16.71 -9.90
CA ILE A 78 2.63 15.70 -9.29
C ILE A 78 3.35 14.93 -8.18
N GLY A 79 4.65 14.66 -8.34
CA GLY A 79 5.48 14.04 -7.32
C GLY A 79 5.53 14.87 -6.02
N ALA A 80 5.65 16.20 -6.12
CA ALA A 80 5.61 17.08 -4.96
C ALA A 80 4.25 17.06 -4.24
N VAL A 81 3.15 17.06 -5.01
CA VAL A 81 1.79 16.95 -4.45
C VAL A 81 1.61 15.62 -3.72
N VAL A 82 1.97 14.49 -4.36
CA VAL A 82 1.85 13.15 -3.77
C VAL A 82 2.75 12.99 -2.54
N PHE A 83 3.98 13.52 -2.58
CA PHE A 83 4.88 13.51 -1.42
C PHE A 83 4.26 14.21 -0.21
N SER A 84 3.71 15.42 -0.42
CA SER A 84 3.06 16.17 0.67
C SER A 84 1.87 15.41 1.27
N VAL A 85 1.03 14.79 0.44
CA VAL A 85 -0.10 13.97 0.90
C VAL A 85 0.39 12.75 1.67
N MET A 86 1.39 12.04 1.16
CA MET A 86 1.90 10.82 1.78
C MET A 86 2.57 11.09 3.13
N THR A 87 3.29 12.20 3.28
CA THR A 87 3.85 12.61 4.57
C THR A 87 2.75 12.87 5.60
N SER A 88 1.69 13.59 5.21
CA SER A 88 0.55 13.84 6.10
C SER A 88 -0.18 12.55 6.50
N LEU A 89 -0.44 11.64 5.55
CA LEU A 89 -1.01 10.32 5.86
C LEU A 89 -0.09 9.48 6.75
N GLY A 90 1.24 9.61 6.60
CA GLY A 90 2.23 8.93 7.43
C GLY A 90 2.18 9.37 8.90
N GLU A 91 2.01 10.68 9.15
CA GLU A 91 1.81 11.19 10.51
C GLU A 91 0.51 10.66 11.13
N MET A 92 -0.58 10.63 10.35
CA MET A 92 -1.86 10.07 10.80
C MET A 92 -1.77 8.57 11.08
N ALA A 93 -1.05 7.82 10.25
CA ALA A 93 -0.88 6.37 10.39
C ALA A 93 0.00 5.96 11.59
N THR A 94 0.96 6.81 11.97
CA THR A 94 1.75 6.58 13.20
C THR A 94 0.99 7.00 14.45
N TYR A 95 0.12 8.02 14.36
CA TYR A 95 -0.72 8.48 15.47
C TYR A 95 -1.89 7.53 15.78
N ILE A 96 -2.60 7.05 14.76
CA ILE A 96 -3.75 6.14 14.90
C ILE A 96 -3.54 4.92 13.98
N PRO A 97 -2.90 3.84 14.46
CA PRO A 97 -2.60 2.67 13.63
C PRO A 97 -3.84 1.78 13.45
N VAL A 98 -4.79 2.20 12.61
CA VAL A 98 -6.00 1.44 12.29
C VAL A 98 -5.87 0.66 10.97
N ALA A 99 -6.45 -0.53 10.91
CA ALA A 99 -6.47 -1.38 9.72
C ALA A 99 -7.56 -0.94 8.71
N GLY A 100 -7.58 0.35 8.35
CA GLY A 100 -8.64 0.96 7.52
C GLY A 100 -8.14 1.90 6.42
N SER A 101 -6.85 2.23 6.36
CA SER A 101 -6.26 3.13 5.36
C SER A 101 -6.90 4.55 5.35
N PHE A 102 -6.72 5.30 4.26
CA PHE A 102 -7.16 6.70 4.11
C PHE A 102 -8.68 6.90 4.18
N THR A 103 -9.50 5.91 3.82
CA THR A 103 -10.96 5.99 3.95
C THR A 103 -11.41 6.03 5.40
N ALA A 104 -10.75 5.27 6.28
CA ALA A 104 -10.99 5.30 7.72
C ALA A 104 -10.53 6.62 8.34
N TYR A 105 -9.38 7.16 7.93
CA TYR A 105 -8.96 8.49 8.39
C TYR A 105 -9.94 9.57 7.95
N ALA A 106 -10.42 9.51 6.72
CA ALA A 106 -11.38 10.50 6.24
C ALA A 106 -12.75 10.44 6.92
N SER A 107 -13.28 9.24 7.20
CA SER A 107 -14.53 9.10 7.95
C SER A 107 -14.38 9.56 9.40
N ARG A 108 -13.16 9.42 9.98
CA ARG A 108 -12.83 9.82 11.34
C ARG A 108 -12.63 11.33 11.50
N PHE A 109 -11.92 11.97 10.57
CA PHE A 109 -11.46 13.36 10.69
C PHE A 109 -12.31 14.38 9.92
N CYS A 110 -13.02 13.96 8.87
CA CYS A 110 -13.83 14.87 8.05
C CYS A 110 -15.32 14.63 8.27
N ASP A 111 -15.85 13.55 7.69
CA ASP A 111 -17.25 13.16 7.82
C ASP A 111 -17.46 11.72 7.34
N HIS A 112 -18.44 11.02 7.94
CA HIS A 112 -18.74 9.64 7.56
C HIS A 112 -19.23 9.51 6.11
N SER A 113 -19.99 10.48 5.59
CA SER A 113 -20.44 10.49 4.19
C SER A 113 -19.28 10.67 3.20
N LEU A 114 -18.29 11.48 3.58
CA LEU A 114 -17.09 11.72 2.79
C LEU A 114 -16.20 10.48 2.76
N GLY A 115 -16.07 9.77 3.88
CA GLY A 115 -15.40 8.47 3.94
C GLY A 115 -16.10 7.41 3.06
N PHE A 116 -17.43 7.36 3.07
CA PHE A 116 -18.21 6.48 2.18
C PHE A 116 -17.98 6.81 0.71
N ALA A 117 -18.08 8.09 0.32
CA ALA A 117 -17.85 8.53 -1.04
C ALA A 117 -16.44 8.21 -1.55
N MET A 118 -15.42 8.38 -0.71
CA MET A 118 -14.05 7.99 -1.06
C MET A 118 -13.88 6.49 -1.20
N GLY A 119 -14.50 5.69 -0.33
CA GLY A 119 -14.49 4.23 -0.47
C GLY A 119 -15.06 3.78 -1.81
N TRP A 120 -16.18 4.37 -2.22
CA TRP A 120 -16.80 4.08 -3.51
C TRP A 120 -15.97 4.57 -4.70
N THR A 121 -15.43 5.78 -4.62
CA THR A 121 -14.53 6.35 -5.65
C THR A 121 -13.29 5.47 -5.81
N TYR A 122 -12.71 5.01 -4.71
CA TYR A 122 -11.53 4.17 -4.74
C TYR A 122 -11.80 2.78 -5.33
N TRP A 123 -12.94 2.18 -5.00
CA TRP A 123 -13.37 0.92 -5.61
C TRP A 123 -13.55 1.05 -7.11
N PHE A 124 -14.18 2.14 -7.58
CA PHE A 124 -14.30 2.41 -9.02
C PHE A 124 -12.95 2.61 -9.69
N SER A 125 -12.04 3.38 -9.07
CA SER A 125 -10.68 3.58 -9.59
C SER A 125 -9.99 2.24 -9.82
N TRP A 126 -10.01 1.33 -8.85
CA TRP A 126 -9.41 -0.01 -9.01
C TRP A 126 -10.11 -0.87 -10.05
N SER A 127 -11.44 -0.81 -10.14
CA SER A 127 -12.21 -1.55 -11.15
C SER A 127 -11.86 -1.09 -12.57
N VAL A 128 -11.70 0.22 -12.76
CA VAL A 128 -11.26 0.81 -14.04
C VAL A 128 -9.81 0.46 -14.32
N THR A 129 -8.92 0.53 -13.33
CA THR A 129 -7.53 0.10 -13.48
C THR A 129 -7.45 -1.35 -13.92
N PHE A 130 -8.23 -2.26 -13.33
CA PHE A 130 -8.27 -3.65 -13.75
C PHE A 130 -8.68 -3.82 -15.22
N ALA A 131 -9.70 -3.08 -15.67
CA ALA A 131 -10.10 -3.07 -17.07
C ALA A 131 -8.99 -2.52 -17.99
N LEU A 132 -8.29 -1.46 -17.57
CA LEU A 132 -7.16 -0.89 -18.30
C LEU A 132 -6.00 -1.88 -18.43
N GLU A 133 -5.67 -2.62 -17.37
CA GLU A 133 -4.65 -3.67 -17.39
C GLU A 133 -5.00 -4.79 -18.38
N LEU A 134 -6.27 -5.19 -18.46
CA LEU A 134 -6.75 -6.16 -19.47
C LEU A 134 -6.64 -5.64 -20.89
N CYS A 135 -7.02 -4.38 -21.13
CA CYS A 135 -6.86 -3.74 -22.44
C CYS A 135 -5.38 -3.61 -22.83
N ALA A 136 -4.52 -3.23 -21.90
CA ALA A 136 -3.08 -3.14 -22.12
C ALA A 136 -2.49 -4.50 -22.48
N ALA A 137 -2.88 -5.57 -21.78
CA ALA A 137 -2.46 -6.93 -22.11
C ALA A 137 -2.87 -7.33 -23.54
N GLY A 138 -4.09 -6.98 -23.97
CA GLY A 138 -4.56 -7.24 -25.34
C GLY A 138 -3.93 -6.37 -26.43
N LEU A 139 -3.31 -5.23 -26.08
CA LEU A 139 -2.53 -4.42 -27.03
C LEU A 139 -1.08 -4.91 -27.18
N ILE A 140 -0.55 -5.54 -26.14
CA ILE A 140 0.85 -5.97 -26.07
C ILE A 140 1.04 -7.39 -26.63
N ILE A 141 0.06 -8.28 -26.43
CA ILE A 141 0.06 -9.69 -26.91
C ILE A 141 -0.62 -9.77 -28.28
#